data_AF-A0A9P7LAY3-F1
#
_entry.id   AF-A0A9P7LAY3-F1
#
_cell.length_a   1.000
_cell.length_b   1.000
_cell.length_c   1.000
_cell.angle_alpha   90.00
_cell.angle_beta   90.00
_cell.angle_gamma   90.00
#
_symmetry.space_group_name_H-M   'P 1'
#
loop_
_entity.id
_entity.type
_entity.pdbx_description
1 polymer ?
#
loop_
_entity_poly.entity_id
_entity_poly.type
_entity_poly.pdbx_seq_one_letter_code
_entity_poly.pdbx_strand_id
1 'polypeptide(L)'
;MASWDNRVVTNEHLLPYVDSNTAPPDIKAALQTLPFERNIFKLLANSNVFFKPFMALLSSSWSENRKILPSEWQTTVLRTAATLDAPYEWDVNEPVARVLGLSDEQFAALRNPKEPLPESLVKRICS
;
A
#
# COMPACT_ATOMS: atom_id res chain seq x y z
N MET A 1 15.16 9.76 0.70
CA MET A 1 14.44 8.95 -0.33
C MET A 1 14.41 7.47 0.05
N ALA A 2 13.27 6.78 -0.15
CA ALA A 2 13.19 5.33 0.09
C ALA A 2 14.09 4.58 -0.90
N SER A 3 14.82 3.59 -0.41
CA SER A 3 15.56 2.64 -1.25
C SER A 3 15.33 1.24 -0.72
N TRP A 4 15.55 0.23 -1.56
CA TRP A 4 15.33 -1.17 -1.21
C TRP A 4 16.07 -1.65 0.05
N ASP A 5 17.22 -1.03 0.36
CA ASP A 5 18.13 -1.43 1.44
C ASP A 5 18.32 -0.33 2.49
N ASN A 6 17.66 0.83 2.33
CA ASN A 6 17.74 1.95 3.27
C ASN A 6 16.35 2.36 3.73
N ARG A 7 16.09 2.10 5.01
CA ARG A 7 14.83 2.43 5.71
C ARG A 7 14.94 3.67 6.60
N VAL A 8 15.99 4.48 6.44
CA VAL A 8 16.11 5.74 7.17
C VAL A 8 14.91 6.62 6.86
N VAL A 9 14.18 7.01 7.90
CA VAL A 9 13.09 7.97 7.78
C VAL A 9 13.69 9.35 7.52
N THR A 10 13.43 9.87 6.33
CA THR A 10 13.86 11.20 5.92
C THR A 10 12.65 12.15 5.92
N ASN A 11 12.74 13.29 6.62
CA ASN A 11 11.72 14.35 6.57
C ASN A 11 11.90 15.26 5.32
N GLU A 12 12.23 14.67 4.18
CA GLU A 12 12.52 15.35 2.91
C GLU A 12 11.25 15.60 2.06
N HIS A 13 10.06 15.53 2.67
CA HIS A 13 8.80 15.78 1.97
C HIS A 13 8.66 17.27 1.60
N LEU A 14 8.23 17.56 0.38
CA LEU A 14 8.07 18.94 -0.11
C LEU A 14 6.84 19.66 0.45
N LEU A 15 5.81 18.90 0.80
CA LEU A 15 4.58 19.42 1.40
C LEU A 15 4.52 19.00 2.87
N PRO A 16 3.87 19.78 3.75
CA PRO A 16 3.76 19.42 5.17
C PRO A 16 2.92 18.16 5.35
N TYR A 17 3.25 17.34 6.35
CA TYR A 17 2.36 16.26 6.79
C TYR A 17 1.27 16.82 7.69
N VAL A 18 0.03 16.35 7.49
CA VAL A 18 -1.05 16.53 8.45
C VAL A 18 -0.85 15.55 9.62
N ASP A 19 -0.87 16.08 10.85
CA ASP A 19 -0.90 15.27 12.08
C ASP A 19 -2.35 14.89 12.40
N SER A 20 -2.63 13.58 12.42
CA SER A 20 -3.96 13.05 12.72
C SER A 20 -4.43 13.36 14.15
N ASN A 21 -3.51 13.64 15.08
CA ASN A 21 -3.86 14.00 16.46
C ASN A 21 -4.49 15.39 16.56
N THR A 22 -4.18 16.28 15.61
CA THR A 22 -4.67 17.66 15.56
C THR A 22 -5.63 17.91 14.40
N ALA A 23 -5.80 16.94 13.50
CA ALA A 23 -6.66 17.06 12.33
C ALA A 23 -8.15 17.09 12.70
N PRO A 24 -9.01 17.70 11.85
CA PRO A 24 -10.46 17.58 11.98
C PRO A 24 -10.92 16.10 12.06
N PRO A 25 -12.00 15.80 12.81
CA PRO A 25 -12.40 14.41 13.10
C PRO A 25 -12.57 13.50 11.88
N ASP A 26 -13.10 14.06 10.79
CA ASP A 26 -13.32 13.35 9.53
C ASP A 26 -12.02 13.07 8.76
N ILE A 27 -11.04 13.98 8.80
CA ILE A 27 -9.70 13.77 8.25
C ILE A 27 -8.93 12.77 9.09
N LYS A 28 -9.02 12.84 10.42
CA LYS A 28 -8.45 11.85 11.33
C LYS A 28 -8.98 10.45 11.03
N ALA A 29 -10.31 10.29 10.92
CA ALA A 29 -10.92 9.01 10.59
C ALA A 29 -10.43 8.45 9.24
N ALA A 30 -10.30 9.32 8.23
CA ALA A 30 -9.75 8.93 6.93
C ALA A 30 -8.27 8.50 7.01
N LEU A 31 -7.42 9.22 7.75
CA LEU A 31 -6.01 8.85 7.96
C LEU A 31 -5.86 7.51 8.69
N GLN A 32 -6.79 7.19 9.59
CA GLN A 32 -6.79 5.98 10.42
C GLN A 32 -7.58 4.82 9.81
N THR A 33 -7.99 4.92 8.54
CA THR A 33 -8.74 3.85 7.85
C THR A 33 -7.90 2.57 7.67
N LEU A 34 -6.58 2.69 7.56
CA LEU A 34 -5.66 1.55 7.51
C LEU A 34 -4.94 1.39 8.86
N PRO A 35 -4.42 0.18 9.19
CA PRO A 35 -3.71 -0.07 10.45
C PRO A 35 -2.52 0.84 10.71
N PHE A 36 -1.92 1.41 9.66
CA PHE A 36 -0.82 2.35 9.74
C PHE A 36 -1.06 3.55 8.82
N GLU A 37 -0.78 4.75 9.32
CA GLU A 37 -0.88 5.98 8.53
C GLU A 37 0.25 6.04 7.50
N ARG A 38 -0.12 6.06 6.22
CA ARG A 38 0.87 6.16 5.12
C ARG A 38 1.27 7.61 4.92
N ASN A 39 2.55 7.88 4.71
CA ASN A 39 3.09 9.22 4.49
C ASN A 39 2.37 9.95 3.33
N ILE A 40 2.06 9.22 2.25
CA ILE A 40 1.31 9.79 1.12
C ILE A 40 -0.08 10.29 1.54
N PHE A 41 -0.77 9.61 2.47
CA PHE A 41 -2.08 10.06 2.95
C PHE A 41 -1.96 11.30 3.84
N LYS A 42 -0.90 11.41 4.64
CA LYS A 42 -0.60 12.62 5.42
C LYS A 42 -0.37 13.84 4.53
N LEU A 43 0.19 13.65 3.34
CA LEU A 43 0.34 14.72 2.34
C LEU A 43 -0.99 15.06 1.69
N LEU A 44 -1.71 14.04 1.19
CA LEU A 44 -2.99 14.23 0.51
C LEU A 44 -4.05 14.84 1.42
N ALA A 45 -3.97 14.59 2.74
CA ALA A 45 -4.84 15.17 3.75
C ALA A 45 -4.79 16.71 3.81
N ASN A 46 -3.78 17.37 3.25
CA ASN A 46 -3.81 18.83 3.08
C ASN A 46 -4.92 19.28 2.12
N SER A 47 -5.37 18.41 1.21
CA SER A 47 -6.45 18.67 0.26
C SER A 47 -7.75 18.05 0.74
N ASN A 48 -8.44 18.70 1.67
CA ASN A 48 -9.65 18.17 2.32
C ASN A 48 -10.77 17.74 1.35
N VAL A 49 -10.91 18.44 0.22
CA VAL A 49 -11.93 18.16 -0.80
C VAL A 49 -11.58 16.89 -1.59
N PHE A 50 -10.30 16.67 -1.90
CA PHE A 50 -9.84 15.52 -2.68
C PHE A 50 -9.64 14.27 -1.80
N PHE A 51 -9.10 14.45 -0.60
CA PHE A 51 -8.61 13.36 0.23
C PHE A 51 -9.72 12.39 0.61
N LYS A 52 -10.90 12.87 0.98
CA LYS A 52 -12.00 11.99 1.40
C LYS A 52 -12.54 11.15 0.24
N PRO A 53 -12.87 11.70 -0.94
CA PRO A 53 -13.20 10.88 -2.12
C PRO A 53 -12.10 9.89 -2.49
N PHE A 54 -10.83 10.29 -2.39
CA PHE A 54 -9.70 9.39 -2.66
C PHE A 54 -9.67 8.21 -1.67
N MET A 55 -9.86 8.46 -0.38
CA MET A 55 -9.91 7.40 0.63
C MET A 55 -11.15 6.52 0.47
N ALA A 56 -12.29 7.08 0.07
CA ALA A 56 -13.49 6.31 -0.26
C ALA A 56 -13.22 5.36 -1.44
N LEU A 57 -12.61 5.85 -2.52
CA LEU A 57 -12.18 5.04 -3.66
C LEU A 57 -11.24 3.91 -3.20
N LEU A 58 -10.21 4.24 -2.41
CA LEU A 58 -9.27 3.24 -1.90
C LEU A 58 -9.95 2.17 -1.04
N SER A 59 -10.85 2.57 -0.14
CA SER A 59 -11.58 1.63 0.73
C SER A 59 -12.48 0.67 -0.05
N SER A 60 -12.94 1.06 -1.25
CA SER A 60 -13.77 0.21 -2.09
C SER A 60 -13.05 -1.07 -2.56
N SER A 61 -11.72 -1.04 -2.67
CA SER A 61 -10.88 -2.22 -2.94
C SER A 61 -11.03 -3.31 -1.87
N TRP A 62 -11.47 -2.94 -0.67
CA TRP A 62 -11.66 -3.84 0.48
C TRP A 62 -13.12 -4.22 0.73
N SER A 63 -14.04 -3.84 -0.16
CA SER A 63 -15.46 -4.17 -0.06
C SER A 63 -15.70 -5.68 0.09
N GLU A 64 -16.74 -6.07 0.83
CA GLU A 64 -17.17 -7.47 0.93
C GLU A 64 -17.59 -8.04 -0.43
N ASN A 65 -18.07 -7.18 -1.34
CA ASN A 65 -18.50 -7.55 -2.69
C ASN A 65 -17.37 -7.52 -3.73
N ARG A 66 -16.12 -7.37 -3.29
CA ARG A 66 -14.95 -7.35 -4.19
C ARG A 66 -14.84 -8.66 -4.98
N LYS A 67 -14.36 -8.54 -6.22
CA LYS A 67 -14.02 -9.69 -7.07
C LYS A 67 -12.53 -9.99 -7.09
N ILE A 68 -11.71 -8.99 -6.77
CA ILE A 68 -10.27 -9.15 -6.57
C ILE A 68 -10.04 -9.41 -5.08
N LEU A 69 -9.42 -10.53 -4.76
CA LEU A 69 -9.09 -10.91 -3.39
C LEU A 69 -8.00 -10.00 -2.83
N PRO A 70 -7.94 -9.85 -1.49
CA PRO A 70 -6.93 -9.01 -0.87
C PRO A 70 -5.50 -9.39 -1.19
N SER A 71 -5.23 -10.69 -1.22
CA SER A 71 -3.93 -11.24 -1.57
C SER A 71 -3.56 -10.93 -3.02
N GLU A 72 -4.53 -10.91 -3.94
CA GLU A 72 -4.31 -10.61 -5.37
C GLU A 72 -4.02 -9.14 -5.59
N TRP A 73 -4.75 -8.28 -4.88
CA TRP A 73 -4.45 -6.85 -4.83
C TRP A 73 -3.03 -6.60 -4.34
N GLN A 74 -2.64 -7.18 -3.20
CA GLN A 74 -1.29 -7.01 -2.66
C GLN A 74 -0.21 -7.58 -3.59
N THR A 75 -0.44 -8.74 -4.19
CA THR A 75 0.45 -9.33 -5.22
C THR A 75 0.65 -8.36 -6.38
N THR A 76 -0.43 -7.75 -6.87
CA THR A 76 -0.40 -6.78 -7.97
C THR A 76 0.40 -5.53 -7.60
N VAL A 77 0.15 -4.98 -6.41
CA VAL A 77 0.84 -3.78 -5.92
C VAL A 77 2.33 -4.04 -5.72
N LEU A 78 2.70 -5.14 -5.07
CA LEU A 78 4.10 -5.50 -4.81
C LEU A 78 4.87 -5.81 -6.10
N ARG A 79 4.26 -6.53 -7.05
CA ARG A 79 4.88 -6.76 -8.36
C ARG A 79 5.08 -5.44 -9.10
N THR A 80 4.09 -4.55 -9.07
CA THR A 80 4.20 -3.23 -9.70
C THR A 80 5.30 -2.39 -9.06
N ALA A 81 5.41 -2.40 -7.73
CA ALA A 81 6.45 -1.70 -6.99
C ALA A 81 7.85 -2.19 -7.39
N ALA A 82 8.05 -3.52 -7.49
CA ALA A 82 9.32 -4.08 -7.95
C ALA A 82 9.62 -3.73 -9.43
N THR A 83 8.62 -3.78 -10.30
CA THR A 83 8.78 -3.43 -11.74
C THR A 83 9.16 -1.96 -11.94
N LEU A 84 8.61 -1.06 -11.13
CA LEU A 84 8.83 0.39 -11.25
C LEU A 84 9.97 0.92 -10.38
N ASP A 85 10.72 0.04 -9.71
CA ASP A 85 11.76 0.44 -8.76
C ASP A 85 11.23 1.40 -7.67
N ALA A 86 10.05 1.08 -7.11
CA ALA A 86 9.31 1.89 -6.16
C ALA A 86 9.33 1.29 -4.73
N PRO A 87 10.46 1.37 -4.01
CA PRO A 87 10.64 0.74 -2.69
C PRO A 87 9.66 1.27 -1.63
N TYR A 88 9.23 2.53 -1.73
CA TYR A 88 8.22 3.07 -0.82
C TYR A 88 6.91 2.27 -0.90
N GLU A 89 6.42 1.97 -2.11
CA GLU A 89 5.19 1.19 -2.29
C GLU A 89 5.35 -0.24 -1.79
N TRP A 90 6.55 -0.80 -1.86
CA TRP A 90 6.83 -2.10 -1.26
C TRP A 90 6.71 -2.04 0.27
N ASP A 91 7.43 -1.13 0.92
CA ASP A 91 7.48 -1.02 2.38
C ASP A 91 6.10 -0.76 3.02
N VAL A 92 5.24 0.01 2.35
CA VAL A 92 3.88 0.27 2.88
C VAL A 92 2.90 -0.89 2.67
N ASN A 93 3.19 -1.82 1.75
CA ASN A 93 2.27 -2.91 1.39
C ASN A 93 2.73 -4.30 1.87
N GLU A 94 4.04 -4.54 2.02
CA GLU A 94 4.58 -5.80 2.55
C GLU A 94 3.95 -6.20 3.91
N PRO A 95 3.79 -5.30 4.90
CA PRO A 95 3.15 -5.67 6.17
C PRO A 95 1.72 -6.17 6.00
N VAL A 96 0.95 -5.58 5.08
CA VAL A 96 -0.42 -6.00 4.77
C VAL A 96 -0.41 -7.36 4.09
N ALA A 97 0.49 -7.58 3.13
CA ALA A 97 0.67 -8.87 2.47
C ALA A 97 1.05 -9.99 3.45
N ARG A 98 1.90 -9.71 4.44
CA ARG A 98 2.27 -10.67 5.50
C ARG A 98 1.06 -11.06 6.35
N VAL A 99 0.22 -10.11 6.74
CA VAL A 99 -1.03 -10.38 7.47
C VAL A 99 -1.98 -11.25 6.64
N LEU A 100 -1.97 -11.11 5.32
CA LEU A 100 -2.75 -11.94 4.39
C LEU A 100 -2.09 -13.31 4.07
N GLY A 101 -0.95 -13.61 4.69
CA GLY A 101 -0.30 -14.92 4.61
C GLY A 101 0.64 -15.12 3.42
N LEU A 102 1.12 -14.05 2.78
CA LEU A 102 2.16 -14.20 1.75
C LEU A 102 3.49 -14.66 2.36
N SER A 103 4.11 -15.67 1.75
CA SER A 103 5.38 -16.26 2.20
C SER A 103 6.60 -15.49 1.70
N ASP A 104 7.76 -15.72 2.33
CA ASP A 104 9.03 -15.15 1.88
C ASP A 104 9.41 -15.60 0.46
N GLU A 105 9.04 -16.82 0.07
CA GLU A 105 9.20 -17.32 -1.30
C GLU A 105 8.36 -16.50 -2.30
N GLN A 106 7.12 -16.18 -1.95
CA GLN A 106 6.27 -15.31 -2.77
C GLN A 106 6.85 -13.90 -2.86
N PHE A 107 7.36 -13.33 -1.76
CA PHE A 107 8.04 -12.03 -1.79
C PHE A 107 9.29 -12.04 -2.67
N ALA A 108 10.12 -13.07 -2.58
CA ALA A 108 11.31 -13.20 -3.41
C ALA A 108 10.94 -13.24 -4.90
N ALA A 109 9.93 -14.04 -5.27
CA ALA A 109 9.43 -14.10 -6.64
C ALA A 109 8.87 -12.74 -7.11
N LEU A 110 8.09 -12.05 -6.25
CA LEU A 110 7.51 -10.74 -6.53
C LEU A 110 8.55 -9.62 -6.68
N ARG A 111 9.73 -9.75 -6.05
CA ARG A 111 10.82 -8.78 -6.13
C ARG A 111 11.68 -8.93 -7.38
N ASN A 112 11.57 -10.06 -8.09
CA ASN A 112 12.25 -10.29 -9.38
C ASN A 112 11.26 -10.13 -10.56
N PRO A 113 11.02 -8.91 -11.09
CA PRO A 113 10.04 -8.69 -12.15
C PRO A 113 10.49 -9.20 -13.53
N LYS A 114 11.76 -9.62 -13.66
CA LYS A 114 12.31 -10.15 -14.92
C LYS A 114 11.93 -11.60 -15.18
N GLU A 115 11.43 -12.29 -14.16
CA GLU A 115 10.98 -13.67 -14.24
C GLU A 115 9.47 -13.77 -14.06
N PRO A 116 8.79 -14.67 -14.80
CA PRO A 116 7.38 -14.96 -14.57
C PRO A 116 7.14 -15.39 -13.12
N LEU A 117 6.00 -14.99 -12.54
CA LEU A 117 5.58 -15.54 -11.25
C LEU A 117 5.30 -17.04 -11.42
N PRO A 118 5.91 -17.93 -10.61
CA PRO A 118 5.59 -19.35 -10.65
C PRO A 118 4.10 -19.57 -10.37
N GLU A 119 3.43 -20.39 -11.19
CA GLU A 119 2.00 -20.66 -11.03
C GLU A 119 1.66 -21.25 -9.66
N SER A 120 2.56 -22.06 -9.09
CA SER A 120 2.44 -22.63 -7.75
C SER A 120 2.37 -21.57 -6.64
N LEU A 121 2.88 -20.37 -6.89
CA LEU A 121 2.94 -19.26 -5.93
C LEU A 121 1.79 -18.27 -6.11
N VAL A 122 1.03 -18.36 -7.19
CA VAL A 122 -0.13 -17.50 -7.45
C VAL A 122 -1.40 -18.28 -7.16
N LYS A 123 -2.05 -18.00 -6.02
CA LYS A 123 -3.44 -18.44 -5.81
C LYS A 123 -4.30 -17.76 -6.88
N ARG A 124 -4.85 -18.54 -7.81
CA ARG A 124 -5.61 -18.04 -8.96
C ARG A 124 -6.87 -17.29 -8.54
N ILE A 125 -7.18 -16.27 -9.35
CA ILE A 125 -8.50 -15.61 -9.43
C ILE A 125 -9.50 -16.64 -9.94
N CYS A 126 -10.47 -16.98 -9.09
CA CYS A 126 -11.68 -17.76 -9.38
C CYS A 126 -11.46 -19.22 -9.86
N SER A 127 -11.91 -20.16 -9.03
CA SER A 127 -12.68 -21.33 -9.49
C SER A 127 -14.15 -21.03 -9.32
#